data_AF-A0A5K7WUY1-F1
#
_entry.id   AF-A0A5K7WUY1-F1
#
_cell.length_a   1.000
_cell.length_b   1.000
_cell.length_c   1.000
_cell.angle_alpha   90.00
_cell.angle_beta   90.00
_cell.angle_gamma   90.00
#
_symmetry.space_group_name_H-M   'P 1'
#
loop_
_entity.id
_entity.type
_entity.pdbx_description
1 polymer ?
#
loop_
_entity_poly.entity_id
_entity_poly.type
_entity_poly.pdbx_seq_one_letter_code
_entity_poly.pdbx_strand_id
1 'polypeptide(L)'
;MEDQSFSKSMTYAPGLPEGATFYSAHKKRVTSEAVERAAEKALAERGVQIDDIAEIVFDLQKPFMSGLTKALCVENVKAVLAKRELQHAILVGIELDRFAEKKMLSEPLQSLVDQDEGLFGVDETIALGAVSSFGSIAATTFGYLDKVKPKIIGKVDLAKGGRVNTFLDDLIASIAADASSRLAHRVRDDEEKRAAQSHRK
;
A
#
# COMPACT_ATOMS: atom_id res chain seq x y z
N MET A 1 11.89 25.50 -35.31
CA MET A 1 11.76 24.73 -34.07
C MET A 1 11.23 25.69 -33.03
N GLU A 2 9.92 25.66 -32.79
CA GLU A 2 9.31 26.45 -31.72
C GLU A 2 9.76 25.88 -30.39
N ASP A 3 10.39 26.74 -29.59
CA ASP A 3 10.81 26.47 -28.22
C ASP A 3 9.55 26.27 -27.36
N GLN A 4 9.09 25.03 -27.24
CA GLN A 4 8.05 24.68 -26.29
C GLN A 4 8.63 24.81 -24.88
N SER A 5 8.48 26.00 -24.30
CA SER A 5 8.83 26.23 -22.90
C SER A 5 8.01 25.27 -22.02
N PHE A 6 8.66 24.27 -21.45
CA PHE A 6 8.02 23.38 -20.48
C PHE A 6 7.82 24.16 -19.18
N SER A 7 6.62 24.70 -18.97
CA SER A 7 6.19 25.24 -17.69
C SER A 7 6.20 24.11 -16.65
N LYS A 8 7.25 24.06 -15.83
CA LYS A 8 7.39 23.07 -14.76
C LYS A 8 6.28 23.30 -13.74
N SER A 9 5.50 22.27 -13.44
CA SER A 9 4.47 22.32 -12.40
C SER A 9 5.10 22.79 -11.08
N MET A 10 4.70 23.96 -10.58
CA MET A 10 5.20 24.55 -9.32
C MET A 10 4.71 23.81 -8.05
N THR A 11 4.21 22.59 -8.20
CA THR A 11 3.50 21.83 -7.18
C THR A 11 4.33 21.46 -5.94
N TYR A 12 5.65 21.64 -5.93
CA TYR A 12 6.49 21.32 -4.78
C TYR A 12 7.73 22.24 -4.71
N ALA A 13 7.55 23.53 -4.96
CA ALA A 13 8.63 24.50 -4.81
C ALA A 13 8.62 25.09 -3.38
N PRO A 14 9.77 25.12 -2.67
CA PRO A 14 9.92 25.96 -1.48
C PRO A 14 9.63 27.43 -1.82
N GLY A 15 8.98 28.17 -0.93
CA GLY A 15 8.70 29.61 -1.13
C GLY A 15 7.50 29.94 -2.01
N LEU A 16 6.49 29.05 -2.06
CA LEU A 16 5.23 29.35 -2.77
C LEU A 16 4.55 30.60 -2.20
N PRO A 17 3.98 31.48 -3.06
CA PRO A 17 3.21 32.63 -2.63
C PRO A 17 2.01 32.23 -1.76
N GLU A 18 1.57 33.13 -0.86
CA GLU A 18 0.35 32.95 -0.10
C GLU A 18 -0.86 32.85 -1.05
N GLY A 19 -1.67 31.80 -0.90
CA GLY A 19 -2.78 31.48 -1.83
C GLY A 19 -2.37 30.67 -3.06
N ALA A 20 -1.10 30.28 -3.21
CA ALA A 20 -0.70 29.34 -4.24
C ALA A 20 -1.43 28.01 -4.08
N THR A 21 -1.91 27.48 -5.20
CA THR A 21 -2.57 26.18 -5.22
C THR A 21 -1.67 25.14 -5.86
N PHE A 22 -1.73 23.91 -5.36
CA PHE A 22 -1.07 22.75 -5.94
C PHE A 22 -1.77 22.23 -7.21
N TYR A 23 -2.58 23.07 -7.86
CA TYR A 23 -3.39 22.71 -9.01
C TYR A 23 -2.90 23.47 -10.25
N SER A 24 -2.80 22.76 -11.36
CA SER A 24 -2.62 23.38 -12.67
C SER A 24 -3.98 23.70 -13.26
N ALA A 25 -4.19 24.95 -13.69
CA ALA A 25 -5.44 25.38 -14.33
C ALA A 25 -5.78 24.59 -15.62
N HIS A 26 -4.78 23.93 -16.22
CA HIS A 26 -4.91 23.19 -17.48
C HIS A 26 -4.97 21.67 -17.31
N LYS A 27 -5.01 21.15 -16.06
CA LYS A 27 -5.05 19.71 -15.80
C LYS A 27 -6.35 19.30 -15.11
N LYS A 28 -6.88 18.14 -15.49
CA LYS A 28 -8.03 17.53 -14.82
C LYS A 28 -7.70 17.33 -13.33
N ARG A 29 -8.56 17.84 -12.45
CA ARG A 29 -8.42 17.65 -11.01
C ARG A 29 -8.88 16.25 -10.62
N VAL A 30 -8.00 15.51 -9.93
CA VAL A 30 -8.34 14.25 -9.26
C VAL A 30 -8.33 14.54 -7.75
N THR A 31 -9.45 14.30 -7.08
CA THR A 31 -9.57 14.56 -5.63
C THR A 31 -9.02 13.38 -4.83
N SER A 32 -8.48 13.63 -3.64
CA SER A 32 -8.01 12.56 -2.74
C SER A 32 -9.09 11.52 -2.46
N GLU A 33 -10.33 11.97 -2.27
CA GLU A 33 -11.49 11.10 -2.05
C GLU A 33 -11.80 10.20 -3.26
N ALA A 34 -11.59 10.70 -4.50
CA ALA A 34 -11.73 9.87 -5.69
C ALA A 34 -10.63 8.80 -5.79
N VAL A 35 -9.40 9.14 -5.40
CA VAL A 35 -8.26 8.21 -5.35
C VAL A 35 -8.48 7.13 -4.30
N GLU A 36 -8.90 7.52 -3.10
CA GLU A 36 -9.22 6.61 -1.98
C GLU A 36 -10.28 5.59 -2.39
N ARG A 37 -11.43 6.06 -2.89
CA ARG A 37 -12.50 5.17 -3.37
C ARG A 37 -12.03 4.24 -4.49
N ALA A 38 -11.20 4.75 -5.41
CA ALA A 38 -10.70 3.94 -6.51
C ALA A 38 -9.77 2.83 -6.03
N ALA A 39 -8.90 3.11 -5.06
CA ALA A 39 -7.98 2.13 -4.49
C ALA A 39 -8.73 1.03 -3.71
N GLU A 40 -9.69 1.42 -2.85
CA GLU A 40 -10.54 0.46 -2.13
C GLU A 40 -11.35 -0.43 -3.09
N LYS A 41 -11.94 0.20 -4.11
CA LYS A 41 -12.69 -0.51 -5.15
C LYS A 41 -11.78 -1.47 -5.93
N ALA A 42 -10.57 -1.06 -6.28
CA ALA A 42 -9.63 -1.90 -7.02
C ALA A 42 -9.27 -3.17 -6.23
N LEU A 43 -8.96 -3.04 -4.93
CA LEU A 43 -8.72 -4.19 -4.05
C LEU A 43 -9.94 -5.12 -3.98
N ALA A 44 -11.14 -4.55 -3.77
CA ALA A 44 -12.37 -5.33 -3.68
C ALA A 44 -12.67 -6.10 -4.99
N GLU A 45 -12.45 -5.48 -6.16
CA GLU A 45 -12.59 -6.12 -7.48
C GLU A 45 -11.54 -7.23 -7.72
N ARG A 46 -10.41 -7.17 -7.03
CA ARG A 46 -9.43 -8.26 -6.98
C ARG A 46 -9.76 -9.34 -5.95
N GLY A 47 -10.85 -9.20 -5.21
CA GLY A 47 -11.31 -10.17 -4.22
C GLY A 47 -10.61 -10.05 -2.87
N VAL A 48 -10.02 -8.89 -2.58
CA VAL A 48 -9.31 -8.61 -1.32
C VAL A 48 -10.19 -7.71 -0.46
N GLN A 49 -10.60 -8.17 0.72
CA GLN A 49 -11.31 -7.36 1.70
C GLN A 49 -10.35 -6.82 2.76
N ILE A 50 -10.72 -5.70 3.38
CA ILE A 50 -9.96 -5.10 4.49
C ILE A 50 -9.79 -6.10 5.63
N ASP A 51 -10.82 -6.89 5.90
CA ASP A 51 -10.80 -7.91 6.95
C ASP A 51 -9.76 -9.00 6.67
N ASP A 52 -9.56 -9.40 5.41
CA ASP A 52 -8.55 -10.40 5.03
C ASP A 52 -7.13 -9.92 5.39
N ILE A 53 -6.85 -8.64 5.16
CA ILE A 53 -5.57 -8.01 5.49
C ILE A 53 -5.44 -7.87 7.02
N ALA A 54 -6.52 -7.49 7.70
CA ALA A 54 -6.56 -7.35 9.15
C ALA A 54 -6.29 -8.67 9.88
N GLU A 55 -6.65 -9.82 9.29
CA GLU A 55 -6.28 -11.12 9.85
C GLU A 55 -4.77 -11.36 9.85
N ILE A 56 -4.06 -10.92 8.80
CA ILE A 56 -2.59 -11.00 8.76
C ILE A 56 -1.99 -10.14 9.87
N VAL A 57 -2.44 -8.89 9.99
CA VAL A 57 -1.99 -7.97 11.05
C VAL A 57 -2.25 -8.56 12.43
N PHE A 58 -3.42 -9.17 12.64
CA PHE A 58 -3.77 -9.82 13.89
C PHE A 58 -2.82 -10.96 14.22
N ASP A 59 -2.56 -11.87 13.27
CA ASP A 59 -1.68 -13.01 13.48
C ASP A 59 -0.22 -12.58 13.75
N LEU A 60 0.25 -11.52 13.10
CA LEU A 60 1.58 -10.94 13.34
C LEU A 60 1.72 -10.32 14.73
N GLN A 61 0.71 -9.61 15.21
CA GLN A 61 0.81 -8.76 16.40
C GLN A 61 0.30 -9.44 17.68
N LYS A 62 -0.61 -10.43 17.58
CA LYS A 62 -1.17 -11.15 18.72
C LYS A 62 -0.13 -11.74 19.68
N PRO A 63 1.01 -12.31 19.22
CA PRO A 63 2.02 -12.85 20.14
C PRO A 63 2.65 -11.79 21.06
N PHE A 64 2.61 -10.52 20.67
CA PHE A 64 3.24 -9.41 21.38
C PHE A 64 2.23 -8.52 22.11
N MET A 65 0.94 -8.63 21.78
CA MET A 65 -0.11 -7.74 22.28
C MET A 65 -1.26 -8.52 22.89
N SER A 66 -1.22 -8.67 24.22
CA SER A 66 -2.33 -9.27 24.97
C SER A 66 -3.59 -8.40 24.85
N GLY A 67 -4.70 -8.99 24.41
CA GLY A 67 -5.98 -8.27 24.26
C GLY A 67 -6.15 -7.56 22.92
N LEU A 68 -5.27 -7.78 21.94
CA LEU A 68 -5.48 -7.33 20.57
C LEU A 68 -6.83 -7.83 20.03
N THR A 69 -7.56 -6.98 19.32
CA THR A 69 -8.83 -7.31 18.68
C THR A 69 -8.73 -7.14 17.17
N LYS A 70 -9.49 -7.96 16.41
CA LYS A 70 -9.57 -7.81 14.95
C LYS A 70 -10.06 -6.42 14.54
N ALA A 71 -10.98 -5.82 15.30
CA ALA A 71 -11.48 -4.47 15.04
C ALA A 71 -10.36 -3.42 15.06
N LEU A 72 -9.41 -3.53 16.00
CA LEU A 72 -8.25 -2.64 16.06
C LEU A 72 -7.32 -2.84 14.87
N CYS A 73 -7.13 -4.09 14.41
CA CYS A 73 -6.38 -4.38 13.18
C CYS A 73 -7.05 -3.73 11.95
N VAL A 74 -8.37 -3.85 11.82
CA VAL A 74 -9.15 -3.21 10.74
C VAL A 74 -9.00 -1.69 10.75
N GLU A 75 -9.04 -1.05 11.93
CA GLU A 75 -8.79 0.39 12.05
C GLU A 75 -7.40 0.77 11.52
N ASN A 76 -6.38 -0.02 11.85
CA ASN A 76 -5.03 0.23 11.39
C ASN A 76 -4.89 0.03 9.88
N VAL A 77 -5.49 -1.01 9.30
CA VAL A 77 -5.51 -1.23 7.85
C VAL A 77 -6.18 -0.04 7.13
N LYS A 78 -7.35 0.40 7.59
CA LYS A 78 -8.02 1.60 7.03
C LYS A 78 -7.15 2.85 7.13
N ALA A 79 -6.47 3.04 8.25
CA ALA A 79 -5.64 4.21 8.46
C ALA A 79 -4.39 4.25 7.57
N VAL A 80 -3.82 3.09 7.20
CA VAL A 80 -2.72 3.04 6.23
C VAL A 80 -3.24 3.22 4.81
N LEU A 81 -4.40 2.64 4.47
CA LEU A 81 -5.05 2.83 3.17
C LEU A 81 -5.46 4.29 2.89
N ALA A 82 -5.61 5.13 3.92
CA ALA A 82 -5.82 6.58 3.78
C ALA A 82 -4.58 7.36 3.27
N LYS A 83 -3.42 6.70 3.12
CA LYS A 83 -2.17 7.34 2.66
C LYS A 83 -2.11 7.39 1.13
N ARG A 84 -1.86 8.58 0.58
CA ARG A 84 -1.84 8.82 -0.87
C ARG A 84 -0.82 7.97 -1.61
N GLU A 85 0.41 7.86 -1.10
CA GLU A 85 1.46 7.05 -1.73
C GLU A 85 1.05 5.58 -1.86
N LEU A 86 0.47 5.01 -0.80
CA LEU A 86 -0.04 3.64 -0.82
C LEU A 86 -1.22 3.48 -1.79
N GLN A 87 -2.15 4.43 -1.81
CA GLN A 87 -3.26 4.43 -2.78
C GLN A 87 -2.76 4.48 -4.22
N HIS A 88 -1.75 5.30 -4.52
CA HIS A 88 -1.15 5.37 -5.85
C HIS A 88 -0.48 4.05 -6.23
N ALA A 89 0.29 3.44 -5.32
CA ALA A 89 0.92 2.15 -5.56
C ALA A 89 -0.12 1.05 -5.85
N ILE A 90 -1.21 1.00 -5.06
CA ILE A 90 -2.33 0.07 -5.27
C ILE A 90 -2.94 0.25 -6.67
N LEU A 91 -3.24 1.49 -7.06
CA LEU A 91 -3.85 1.77 -8.36
C LEU A 91 -2.92 1.41 -9.52
N VAL A 92 -1.62 1.70 -9.41
CA VAL A 92 -0.64 1.38 -10.46
C VAL A 92 -0.44 -0.13 -10.57
N GLY A 93 -0.16 -0.81 -9.46
CA GLY A 93 0.13 -2.24 -9.47
C GLY A 93 -1.06 -3.07 -9.98
N ILE A 94 -2.27 -2.80 -9.48
CA ILE A 94 -3.47 -3.52 -9.93
C ILE A 94 -3.76 -3.25 -11.42
N GLU A 95 -3.48 -2.05 -11.93
CA GLU A 95 -3.70 -1.78 -13.35
C GLU A 95 -2.67 -2.48 -14.24
N LEU A 96 -1.42 -2.63 -13.78
CA LEU A 96 -0.40 -3.43 -14.47
C LEU A 96 -0.78 -4.91 -14.50
N ASP A 97 -1.25 -5.46 -13.38
CA ASP A 97 -1.82 -6.82 -13.32
C ASP A 97 -2.95 -7.00 -14.34
N ARG A 98 -3.88 -6.03 -14.41
CA ARG A 98 -5.00 -6.06 -15.36
C ARG A 98 -4.55 -5.98 -16.81
N PHE A 99 -3.53 -5.19 -17.12
CA PHE A 99 -2.98 -5.11 -18.47
C PHE A 99 -2.25 -6.39 -18.86
N ALA A 100 -1.51 -7.01 -17.94
CA ALA A 100 -0.89 -8.30 -18.16
C ALA A 100 -1.95 -9.38 -18.42
N GLU A 101 -3.01 -9.42 -17.60
CA GLU A 101 -4.17 -10.32 -17.75
C GLU A 101 -4.85 -10.16 -19.12
N LYS A 102 -4.96 -8.92 -19.63
CA LYS A 102 -5.57 -8.60 -20.94
C LYS A 102 -4.61 -8.68 -22.13
N LYS A 103 -3.36 -9.07 -21.92
CA LYS A 103 -2.31 -9.09 -22.96
C LYS A 103 -2.07 -7.74 -23.64
N MET A 104 -2.14 -6.66 -22.85
CA MET A 104 -2.01 -5.28 -23.33
C MET A 104 -0.63 -4.67 -23.08
N LEU A 105 0.27 -5.38 -22.41
CA LEU A 105 1.65 -4.94 -22.23
C LEU A 105 2.47 -5.32 -23.48
N SER A 106 3.54 -4.57 -23.74
CA SER A 106 4.51 -4.93 -24.78
C SER A 106 5.45 -6.03 -24.29
N GLU A 107 5.87 -6.93 -25.17
CA GLU A 107 6.98 -7.84 -24.86
C GLU A 107 8.31 -7.06 -24.71
N PRO A 108 9.24 -7.49 -23.82
CA PRO A 108 9.16 -8.69 -22.96
C PRO A 108 8.40 -8.48 -21.63
N LEU A 109 7.95 -7.25 -21.33
CA LEU A 109 7.29 -6.92 -20.06
C LEU A 109 6.01 -7.74 -19.84
N GLN A 110 5.26 -7.99 -20.91
CA GLN A 110 4.07 -8.82 -20.87
C GLN A 110 4.35 -10.21 -20.29
N SER A 111 5.41 -10.88 -20.76
CA SER A 111 5.80 -12.19 -20.25
C SER A 111 6.30 -12.12 -18.81
N LEU A 112 7.09 -11.11 -18.46
CA LEU A 112 7.66 -10.94 -17.12
C LEU A 112 6.57 -10.79 -16.05
N VAL A 113 5.59 -9.92 -16.30
CA VAL A 113 4.49 -9.66 -15.34
C VAL A 113 3.46 -10.79 -15.35
N ASP A 114 3.16 -11.39 -16.51
CA ASP A 114 2.15 -12.47 -16.57
C ASP A 114 2.60 -13.76 -15.91
N GLN A 115 3.92 -14.01 -15.88
CA GLN A 115 4.50 -15.24 -15.36
C GLN A 115 4.99 -15.11 -13.92
N ASP A 116 4.90 -13.92 -13.32
CA ASP A 116 5.47 -13.65 -12.00
C ASP A 116 6.97 -14.03 -11.95
N GLU A 117 7.73 -13.52 -12.93
CA GLU A 117 9.12 -13.93 -13.13
C GLU A 117 9.97 -13.56 -11.91
N GLY A 118 10.54 -14.55 -11.21
CA GLY A 118 11.21 -14.32 -9.92
C GLY A 118 12.50 -13.46 -9.94
N LEU A 119 12.94 -12.96 -11.09
CA LEU A 119 14.01 -11.95 -11.21
C LEU A 119 13.49 -10.56 -11.61
N PHE A 120 12.20 -10.44 -11.87
CA PHE A 120 11.50 -9.17 -12.03
C PHE A 120 11.18 -8.64 -10.64
N GLY A 121 11.92 -7.62 -10.20
CA GLY A 121 11.83 -7.09 -8.82
C GLY A 121 11.06 -5.77 -8.69
N VAL A 122 10.23 -5.42 -9.68
CA VAL A 122 9.67 -4.06 -9.81
C VAL A 122 8.40 -3.91 -8.98
N ASP A 123 7.60 -4.96 -8.92
CA ASP A 123 6.52 -5.24 -7.98
C ASP A 123 6.94 -5.03 -6.53
N GLU A 124 8.00 -5.69 -6.04
CA GLU A 124 8.47 -5.50 -4.67
C GLU A 124 9.01 -4.08 -4.49
N THR A 125 9.64 -3.51 -5.52
CA THR A 125 10.12 -2.12 -5.47
C THR A 125 8.96 -1.13 -5.28
N ILE A 126 7.85 -1.32 -5.99
CA ILE A 126 6.64 -0.49 -5.84
C ILE A 126 6.02 -0.72 -4.45
N ALA A 127 5.90 -1.97 -4.01
CA ALA A 127 5.32 -2.32 -2.73
C ALA A 127 6.16 -1.77 -1.56
N LEU A 128 7.48 -1.95 -1.58
CA LEU A 128 8.43 -1.45 -0.58
C LEU A 128 8.53 0.09 -0.59
N GLY A 129 8.44 0.70 -1.77
CA GLY A 129 8.32 2.15 -1.91
C GLY A 129 7.08 2.69 -1.17
N ALA A 130 5.95 1.98 -1.26
CA ALA A 130 4.75 2.32 -0.51
C ALA A 130 4.92 2.11 1.02
N VAL A 131 5.60 1.04 1.44
CA VAL A 131 5.93 0.72 2.85
C VAL A 131 6.78 1.80 3.54
N SER A 132 7.60 2.53 2.77
CA SER A 132 8.61 3.45 3.32
C SER A 132 8.03 4.55 4.22
N SER A 133 6.71 4.77 4.18
CA SER A 133 5.99 5.68 5.08
C SER A 133 6.03 5.28 6.56
N PHE A 134 6.25 4.00 6.89
CA PHE A 134 6.24 3.48 8.27
C PHE A 134 7.58 2.91 8.74
N GLY A 135 8.66 3.24 8.03
CA GLY A 135 10.04 3.00 8.45
C GLY A 135 10.52 1.56 8.28
N SER A 136 11.74 1.30 8.77
CA SER A 136 12.47 0.04 8.56
C SER A 136 11.82 -1.19 9.19
N ILE A 137 10.99 -1.02 10.22
CA ILE A 137 10.22 -2.10 10.84
C ILE A 137 9.19 -2.66 9.86
N ALA A 138 8.50 -1.77 9.14
CA ALA A 138 7.53 -2.15 8.12
C ALA A 138 8.25 -2.86 6.96
N ALA A 139 9.42 -2.35 6.51
CA ALA A 139 10.22 -3.00 5.47
C ALA A 139 10.64 -4.43 5.83
N THR A 140 11.04 -4.67 7.08
CA THR A 140 11.41 -6.03 7.56
C THR A 140 10.18 -6.96 7.58
N THR A 141 9.04 -6.43 8.02
CA THR A 141 7.78 -7.18 8.07
C THR A 141 7.28 -7.52 6.65
N PHE A 142 7.41 -6.59 5.72
CA PHE A 142 7.09 -6.79 4.31
C PHE A 142 7.88 -7.96 3.73
N GLY A 143 9.22 -7.95 3.84
CA GLY A 143 10.04 -9.04 3.29
C GLY A 143 9.75 -10.41 3.95
N TYR A 144 9.28 -10.43 5.20
CA TYR A 144 8.77 -11.66 5.82
C TYR A 144 7.45 -12.13 5.18
N LEU A 145 6.51 -11.21 4.98
CA LEU A 145 5.19 -11.51 4.43
C LEU A 145 5.24 -11.93 2.96
N ASP A 146 6.02 -11.22 2.15
CA ASP A 146 6.28 -11.56 0.75
C ASP A 146 6.86 -12.97 0.64
N LYS A 147 7.87 -13.29 1.45
CA LYS A 147 8.45 -14.65 1.45
C LYS A 147 7.48 -15.76 1.87
N VAL A 148 6.64 -15.51 2.89
CA VAL A 148 5.79 -16.55 3.50
C VAL A 148 4.43 -16.69 2.79
N LYS A 149 3.95 -15.61 2.17
CA LYS A 149 2.64 -15.49 1.52
C LYS A 149 1.48 -16.04 2.36
N PRO A 150 1.27 -15.60 3.62
CA PRO A 150 0.21 -16.13 4.46
C PRO A 150 -1.18 -15.65 4.02
N LYS A 151 -2.21 -16.44 4.35
CA LYS A 151 -3.63 -16.05 4.25
C LYS A 151 -4.00 -15.55 2.85
N ILE A 152 -4.53 -14.34 2.74
CA ILE A 152 -5.00 -13.78 1.48
C ILE A 152 -3.85 -13.59 0.49
N ILE A 153 -2.63 -13.30 0.93
CA ILE A 153 -1.45 -13.17 0.06
C ILE A 153 -1.24 -14.48 -0.73
N GLY A 154 -1.14 -15.61 -0.03
CA GLY A 154 -1.01 -16.91 -0.70
C GLY A 154 -2.25 -17.31 -1.52
N LYS A 155 -3.44 -16.82 -1.16
CA LYS A 155 -4.66 -17.08 -1.96
C LYS A 155 -4.64 -16.35 -3.30
N VAL A 156 -4.19 -15.08 -3.33
CA VAL A 156 -4.07 -14.34 -4.60
C VAL A 156 -2.87 -14.81 -5.42
N ASP A 157 -1.74 -15.10 -4.78
CA ASP A 157 -0.54 -15.68 -5.42
C ASP A 157 -0.87 -17.00 -6.15
N LEU A 158 -1.57 -17.91 -5.49
CA LEU A 158 -1.94 -19.21 -6.07
C LEU A 158 -3.21 -19.17 -6.94
N ALA A 159 -3.82 -17.99 -7.14
CA ALA A 159 -5.08 -17.87 -7.86
C ALA A 159 -4.92 -18.31 -9.32
N LYS A 160 -5.77 -19.24 -9.75
CA LYS A 160 -5.79 -19.74 -11.14
C LYS A 160 -6.95 -19.12 -11.92
N GLY A 161 -6.91 -19.27 -13.24
CA GLY A 161 -8.02 -18.88 -14.12
C GLY A 161 -7.76 -17.61 -14.93
N GLY A 162 -6.50 -17.36 -15.30
CA GLY A 162 -6.12 -16.23 -16.14
C GLY A 162 -5.99 -14.90 -15.40
N ARG A 163 -6.11 -14.88 -14.07
CA ARG A 163 -5.80 -13.69 -13.27
C ARG A 163 -4.29 -13.58 -13.10
N VAL A 164 -3.76 -12.37 -13.31
CA VAL A 164 -2.38 -12.01 -12.97
C VAL A 164 -2.41 -11.21 -11.67
N ASN A 165 -1.55 -11.54 -10.71
CA ASN A 165 -1.52 -10.91 -9.38
C ASN A 165 -0.10 -10.54 -8.91
N THR A 166 0.86 -10.44 -9.84
CA THR A 166 2.28 -10.15 -9.56
C THR A 166 2.49 -8.90 -8.73
N PHE A 167 1.72 -7.83 -8.96
CA PHE A 167 1.83 -6.65 -8.09
C PHE A 167 0.94 -6.76 -6.85
N LEU A 168 -0.21 -7.44 -6.95
CA LEU A 168 -1.25 -7.41 -5.93
C LEU A 168 -0.84 -8.07 -4.62
N ASP A 169 -0.21 -9.24 -4.66
CA ASP A 169 0.15 -10.00 -3.46
C ASP A 169 1.20 -9.25 -2.61
N ASP A 170 2.17 -8.64 -3.27
CA ASP A 170 3.16 -7.72 -2.71
C ASP A 170 2.53 -6.46 -2.12
N LEU A 171 1.56 -5.85 -2.81
CA LEU A 171 0.83 -4.71 -2.30
C LEU A 171 0.03 -5.07 -1.04
N ILE A 172 -0.54 -6.27 -0.96
CA ILE A 172 -1.20 -6.75 0.26
C ILE A 172 -0.19 -6.93 1.40
N ALA A 173 0.98 -7.51 1.12
CA ALA A 173 2.06 -7.65 2.08
C ALA A 173 2.49 -6.27 2.61
N SER A 174 2.61 -5.28 1.73
CA SER A 174 2.93 -3.88 2.06
C SER A 174 1.88 -3.25 3.00
N ILE A 175 0.59 -3.36 2.67
CA ILE A 175 -0.50 -2.83 3.52
C ILE A 175 -0.48 -3.49 4.91
N ALA A 176 -0.31 -4.81 4.97
CA ALA A 176 -0.27 -5.55 6.23
C ALA A 176 0.96 -5.18 7.09
N ALA A 177 2.12 -4.98 6.45
CA ALA A 177 3.35 -4.56 7.10
C ALA A 177 3.22 -3.16 7.69
N ASP A 178 2.69 -2.20 6.93
CA ASP A 178 2.45 -0.83 7.37
C ASP A 178 1.45 -0.78 8.54
N ALA A 179 0.34 -1.51 8.43
CA ALA A 179 -0.67 -1.57 9.47
C ALA A 179 -0.11 -2.19 10.77
N SER A 180 0.74 -3.21 10.63
CA SER A 180 1.45 -3.84 11.75
C SER A 180 2.43 -2.90 12.43
N SER A 181 3.27 -2.21 11.65
CA SER A 181 4.23 -1.22 12.16
C SER A 181 3.51 -0.08 12.90
N ARG A 182 2.46 0.47 12.29
CA ARG A 182 1.62 1.51 12.90
C ARG A 182 1.01 1.07 14.23
N LEU A 183 0.47 -0.14 14.28
CA LEU A 183 -0.13 -0.71 15.49
C LEU A 183 0.92 -0.87 16.60
N ALA A 184 2.11 -1.40 16.27
CA ALA A 184 3.21 -1.57 17.22
C ALA A 184 3.65 -0.25 17.87
N HIS A 185 3.83 0.81 17.07
CA HIS A 185 4.18 2.13 17.61
C HIS A 185 3.08 2.69 18.53
N ARG A 186 1.81 2.58 18.13
CA ARG A 186 0.68 3.09 18.94
C ARG A 186 0.54 2.41 20.30
N VAL A 187 0.70 1.08 20.33
CA VAL A 187 0.58 0.33 21.58
C VAL A 187 1.66 0.75 22.56
N ARG A 188 2.90 0.92 22.08
CA ARG A 188 4.00 1.41 22.92
C ARG A 188 3.71 2.79 23.50
N ASP A 189 3.24 3.73 22.68
CA ASP A 189 2.88 5.08 23.13
C ASP A 189 1.78 5.05 24.22
N ASP A 190 0.81 4.15 24.09
CA ASP A 190 -0.30 4.03 25.04
C ASP A 190 0.11 3.33 26.34
N GLU A 191 1.00 2.34 26.29
CA GLU A 191 1.63 1.75 27.48
C GLU A 191 2.41 2.80 28.28
N GLU A 192 3.21 3.62 27.61
CA GLU A 192 4.00 4.69 28.24
C GLU A 192 3.09 5.74 28.89
N LYS A 193 1.99 6.13 28.24
CA LYS A 193 0.99 7.04 28.83
C LYS A 193 0.32 6.45 30.08
N ARG A 194 -0.04 5.16 30.05
CA ARG A 194 -0.66 4.48 31.20
C ARG A 194 0.31 4.39 32.39
N ALA A 195 1.57 4.03 32.13
CA ALA A 195 2.61 3.99 33.14
C ALA A 195 2.82 5.39 33.77
N ALA A 196 2.94 6.43 32.96
CA ALA A 196 3.09 7.81 33.43
C ALA A 196 1.90 8.31 34.27
N GLN A 197 0.68 7.86 33.98
CA GLN A 197 -0.52 8.19 34.77
C GLN A 197 -0.57 7.42 36.10
N SER A 198 -0.09 6.18 36.15
CA SER A 198 -0.02 5.39 37.38
C SER A 198 1.03 5.90 38.38
N HIS A 199 2.12 6.52 37.90
CA HIS A 199 3.14 7.15 38.77
C HIS A 199 2.77 8.55 39.28
N ARG A 200 1.65 9.12 38.80
CA ARG A 200 1.13 10.42 39.25
C ARG A 200 -0.02 10.30 40.27
N LYS A 201 -0.42 9.09 40.62
CA LYS A 201 -1.37 8.78 41.69
C LYS A 201 -0.63 8.21 42.88
#